data_AF-A0A0H2MU37-F1
#
_entry.id   AF-A0A0H2MU37-F1
#
_cell.length_a   1.000
_cell.length_b   1.000
_cell.length_c   1.000
_cell.angle_alpha   90.00
_cell.angle_beta   90.00
_cell.angle_gamma   90.00
#
_symmetry.space_group_name_H-M   'P 1'
#
loop_
_entity.id
_entity.type
_entity.pdbx_description
1 polymer ?
#
loop_
_entity_poly.entity_id
_entity_poly.type
_entity_poly.pdbx_seq_one_letter_code
_entity_poly.pdbx_strand_id
1 'polypeptide(L)'
;MHSELDDQRVLQTCLAHLTAAMNTSKHMTDITGDPTLHTSLLSPLLILSSDLLTGSKRYHAIGSDMATFAMAYSVRTADWQCWEKDTLSELTTQLEHYIERIMKNHKLPHSVTPSRSVQ
;
A
#
# COMPACT_ATOMS: atom_id res chain seq x y z
N MET A 1 -26.37 -8.16 4.78
CA MET A 1 -25.28 -8.19 5.79
C MET A 1 -23.96 -8.80 5.29
N HIS A 2 -23.92 -9.63 4.23
CA HIS A 2 -22.63 -10.15 3.73
C HIS A 2 -21.75 -9.09 3.04
N SER A 3 -22.31 -8.15 2.28
CA SER A 3 -21.51 -7.16 1.53
C SER A 3 -20.66 -6.24 2.42
N GLU A 4 -21.10 -5.91 3.64
CA GLU A 4 -20.35 -5.00 4.52
C GLU A 4 -19.16 -5.69 5.20
N LEU A 5 -19.32 -6.97 5.55
CA LEU A 5 -18.24 -7.79 6.08
C LEU A 5 -17.21 -8.10 5.00
N ASP A 6 -17.66 -8.33 3.76
CA ASP A 6 -16.80 -8.56 2.61
C ASP A 6 -16.00 -7.29 2.25
N ASP A 7 -16.65 -6.12 2.20
CA ASP A 7 -15.96 -4.84 1.98
C ASP A 7 -14.90 -4.57 3.07
N GLN A 8 -15.23 -4.82 4.34
CA GLN A 8 -14.30 -4.60 5.44
C GLN A 8 -13.09 -5.56 5.37
N ARG A 9 -13.31 -6.82 4.97
CA ARG A 9 -12.24 -7.79 4.75
C ARG A 9 -11.35 -7.36 3.58
N VAL A 10 -11.93 -6.90 2.48
CA VAL A 10 -11.17 -6.37 1.33
C VAL A 10 -10.28 -5.21 1.75
N LEU A 11 -10.80 -4.26 2.53
CA LEU A 11 -9.99 -3.16 3.08
C LEU A 11 -8.84 -3.68 3.96
N GLN A 12 -9.12 -4.58 4.90
CA GLN A 12 -8.09 -5.16 5.76
C GLN A 12 -7.00 -5.87 4.96
N THR A 13 -7.39 -6.69 3.98
CA THR A 13 -6.47 -7.42 3.12
C THR A 13 -5.60 -6.46 2.30
N CYS A 14 -6.17 -5.41 1.69
CA CYS A 14 -5.40 -4.43 0.92
C CYS A 14 -4.34 -3.74 1.79
N LEU A 15 -4.74 -3.21 2.95
CA LEU A 15 -3.82 -2.52 3.85
C LEU A 15 -2.73 -3.45 4.40
N ALA A 16 -3.09 -4.70 4.71
CA ALA A 16 -2.14 -5.70 5.18
C ALA A 16 -1.03 -6.00 4.17
N HIS A 17 -1.41 -6.21 2.90
CA HIS A 17 -0.45 -6.50 1.83
C HIS A 17 0.44 -5.30 1.52
N LEU A 18 -0.12 -4.08 1.56
CA LEU A 18 0.68 -2.86 1.39
C LEU A 18 1.71 -2.68 2.50
N THR A 19 1.30 -2.84 3.76
CA THR A 19 2.23 -2.79 4.90
C THR A 19 3.32 -3.84 4.80
N ALA A 20 2.96 -5.09 4.45
CA ALA A 20 3.94 -6.14 4.24
C ALA A 20 4.93 -5.80 3.12
N ALA A 21 4.44 -5.33 1.97
CA ALA A 21 5.29 -4.95 0.84
C ALA A 21 6.20 -3.75 1.15
N MET A 22 5.73 -2.76 1.92
CA MET A 22 6.56 -1.64 2.39
C MET A 22 7.69 -2.13 3.30
N ASN A 23 7.36 -2.98 4.26
CA ASN A 23 8.37 -3.55 5.16
C ASN A 23 9.38 -4.44 4.42
N THR A 24 8.90 -5.29 3.51
CA THR A 24 9.77 -6.16 2.69
C THR A 24 10.65 -5.33 1.75
N SER A 25 10.10 -4.31 1.09
CA SER A 25 10.88 -3.46 0.19
C SER A 25 11.91 -2.63 0.93
N LYS A 26 11.60 -2.08 2.12
CA LYS A 26 12.60 -1.44 2.99
C LYS A 26 13.72 -2.41 3.36
N HIS A 27 13.36 -3.57 3.91
CA HIS A 27 14.33 -4.58 4.35
C HIS A 27 15.23 -5.07 3.20
N MET A 28 14.67 -5.28 2.01
CA MET A 28 15.44 -5.69 0.84
C MET A 28 16.31 -4.55 0.30
N THR A 29 15.84 -3.29 0.33
CA THR A 29 16.64 -2.13 -0.04
C THR A 29 17.84 -1.99 0.91
N ASP A 30 17.65 -2.20 2.21
CA ASP A 30 18.74 -2.18 3.20
C ASP A 30 19.79 -3.27 2.96
N ILE A 31 19.36 -4.46 2.53
CA ILE A 31 20.26 -5.59 2.23
C ILE A 31 21.01 -5.41 0.91
N THR A 32 20.31 -4.99 -0.14
CA THR A 32 20.82 -5.00 -1.52
C THR A 32 21.39 -3.66 -1.95
N GLY A 33 21.02 -2.57 -1.27
CA GLY A 33 21.28 -1.20 -1.71
C GLY A 33 20.52 -0.78 -2.97
N ASP A 34 19.57 -1.61 -3.46
CA ASP A 34 18.84 -1.37 -4.70
C ASP A 34 17.49 -0.68 -4.43
N PRO A 35 17.35 0.63 -4.73
CA PRO A 35 16.10 1.36 -4.54
C PRO A 35 15.01 1.00 -5.56
N THR A 36 15.32 0.25 -6.63
CA THR A 36 14.31 -0.15 -7.63
C THR A 36 13.33 -1.19 -7.09
N LEU A 37 13.70 -1.91 -6.03
CA LEU A 37 12.87 -2.91 -5.35
C LEU A 37 11.62 -2.30 -4.72
N HIS A 38 11.70 -1.04 -4.28
CA HIS A 38 10.52 -0.31 -3.81
C HIS A 38 9.46 -0.19 -4.91
N THR A 39 9.88 0.14 -6.13
CA THR A 39 8.97 0.33 -7.26
C THR A 39 8.31 -0.98 -7.67
N SER A 40 9.09 -2.06 -7.79
CA SER A 40 8.59 -3.36 -8.27
C SER A 40 7.60 -4.01 -7.31
N LEU A 41 7.73 -3.74 -6.00
CA LEU A 41 6.84 -4.29 -4.98
C LEU A 41 5.64 -3.40 -4.66
N LEU A 42 5.83 -2.08 -4.55
CA LEU A 42 4.77 -1.17 -4.06
C LEU A 42 3.82 -0.70 -5.15
N SER A 43 4.31 -0.36 -6.34
CA SER A 43 3.47 0.26 -7.38
C SER A 43 2.31 -0.65 -7.83
N PRO A 44 2.51 -1.96 -8.10
CA PRO A 44 1.41 -2.83 -8.49
C PRO A 44 0.35 -3.01 -7.40
N LEU A 45 0.79 -3.12 -6.14
CA LEU A 45 -0.12 -3.30 -5.00
C LEU A 45 -0.93 -2.04 -4.71
N LEU A 46 -0.34 -0.86 -4.88
CA LEU A 46 -1.06 0.41 -4.76
C LEU A 46 -2.18 0.52 -5.81
N ILE A 47 -1.87 0.21 -7.07
CA ILE A 47 -2.85 0.25 -8.17
C ILE A 47 -3.99 -0.74 -7.89
N LEU A 48 -3.66 -2.01 -7.62
CA LEU A 48 -4.66 -3.05 -7.35
C LEU A 48 -5.53 -2.73 -6.13
N SER A 49 -4.92 -2.23 -5.05
CA SER A 49 -5.66 -1.84 -3.83
C SER A 49 -6.60 -0.66 -4.12
N SER A 50 -6.16 0.31 -4.93
CA SER A 50 -6.99 1.45 -5.30
C SER A 50 -8.19 1.04 -6.16
N ASP A 51 -7.99 0.15 -7.15
CA ASP A 51 -9.07 -0.36 -8.01
C ASP A 51 -10.10 -1.17 -7.22
N LEU A 52 -9.63 -2.05 -6.33
CA LEU A 52 -10.51 -2.86 -5.48
C LEU A 52 -11.35 -1.99 -4.53
N LEU A 53 -10.75 -0.94 -3.94
CA LEU A 53 -11.44 -0.07 -2.98
C LEU A 53 -12.35 0.96 -3.64
N THR A 54 -12.02 1.45 -4.84
CA THR A 54 -12.91 2.34 -5.62
C THR A 54 -14.18 1.62 -6.07
N GLY A 55 -14.13 0.30 -6.27
CA GLY A 55 -15.29 -0.53 -6.54
C GLY A 55 -16.27 -0.67 -5.36
N SER A 56 -15.81 -0.49 -4.12
CA SER A 56 -16.68 -0.47 -2.93
C SER A 56 -17.32 0.89 -2.75
N LYS A 57 -18.66 0.95 -2.62
CA LYS A 57 -19.38 2.20 -2.29
C LYS A 57 -18.94 2.79 -0.95
N ARG A 58 -18.52 1.95 -0.01
CA ARG A 58 -18.14 2.37 1.35
C ARG A 58 -16.72 2.93 1.40
N TYR A 59 -15.82 2.36 0.63
CA TYR A 59 -14.40 2.70 0.63
C TYR A 59 -13.95 3.43 -0.64
N HIS A 60 -14.89 3.87 -1.46
CA HIS A 60 -14.62 4.61 -2.69
C HIS A 60 -13.65 5.78 -2.49
N ALA A 61 -13.86 6.57 -1.44
CA ALA A 61 -12.99 7.70 -1.11
C ALA A 61 -11.55 7.24 -0.76
N ILE A 62 -11.39 6.15 -0.01
CA ILE A 62 -10.09 5.57 0.31
C ILE A 62 -9.41 5.07 -0.97
N GLY A 63 -10.15 4.36 -1.83
CA GLY A 63 -9.65 3.91 -3.12
C GLY A 63 -9.20 5.08 -4.01
N SER A 64 -9.97 6.17 -4.07
CA SER A 64 -9.65 7.36 -4.86
C SER A 64 -8.39 8.07 -4.34
N ASP A 65 -8.24 8.20 -3.02
CA ASP A 65 -7.01 8.73 -2.41
C ASP A 65 -5.82 7.84 -2.74
N MET A 66 -5.98 6.52 -2.64
CA MET A 66 -4.91 5.56 -2.96
C MET A 66 -4.55 5.56 -4.45
N ALA A 67 -5.50 5.79 -5.35
CA ALA A 67 -5.22 5.96 -6.78
C ALA A 67 -4.38 7.23 -7.03
N THR A 68 -4.66 8.31 -6.28
CA THR A 68 -3.85 9.53 -6.32
C THR A 68 -2.41 9.26 -5.86
N PHE A 69 -2.25 8.50 -4.77
CA PHE A 69 -0.93 8.03 -4.33
C PHE A 69 -0.24 7.16 -5.38
N ALA A 70 -0.95 6.22 -5.99
CA ALA A 70 -0.40 5.33 -7.01
C ALA A 70 0.12 6.12 -8.23
N MET A 71 -0.67 7.07 -8.72
CA MET A 71 -0.26 7.95 -9.82
C MET A 71 0.96 8.80 -9.45
N ALA A 72 0.95 9.45 -8.28
CA ALA A 72 2.07 10.24 -7.82
C ALA A 72 3.34 9.39 -7.68
N TYR A 73 3.22 8.18 -7.13
CA TYR A 73 4.31 7.23 -7.00
C TYR A 73 4.86 6.80 -8.36
N SER A 74 4.00 6.45 -9.33
CA SER A 74 4.43 6.07 -10.68
C SER A 74 5.11 7.21 -11.44
N VAL A 75 4.61 8.44 -11.33
CA VAL A 75 5.26 9.63 -11.93
C VAL A 75 6.65 9.83 -11.33
N ARG A 76 6.78 9.77 -9.99
CA ARG A 76 8.09 9.96 -9.35
C ARG A 76 9.07 8.82 -9.61
N THR A 77 8.60 7.58 -9.74
CA THR A 77 9.43 6.47 -10.23
C THR A 77 9.96 6.76 -11.62
N ALA A 78 9.12 7.24 -12.53
CA ALA A 78 9.53 7.60 -13.88
C ALA A 78 10.55 8.75 -13.85
N ASP A 79 10.33 9.78 -13.04
CA ASP A 79 11.26 10.89 -12.83
C ASP A 79 12.59 10.43 -12.20
N TRP A 80 12.56 9.45 -11.27
CA TRP A 80 13.78 8.87 -10.68
C TRP A 80 14.62 8.12 -11.72
N GLN A 81 13.97 7.36 -12.61
CA GLN A 81 14.65 6.76 -13.76
C GLN A 81 15.17 7.82 -14.75
N CYS A 82 14.60 9.03 -14.69
CA CYS A 82 14.85 10.14 -15.60
C CYS A 82 15.53 11.38 -14.98
N TRP A 83 16.15 11.31 -13.77
CA TRP A 83 17.28 12.15 -13.26
C TRP A 83 17.24 12.68 -11.81
N GLU A 84 16.23 12.42 -10.94
CA GLU A 84 16.22 12.96 -9.55
C GLU A 84 16.07 11.93 -8.42
N LYS A 85 16.83 12.08 -7.32
CA LYS A 85 17.11 10.98 -6.36
C LYS A 85 16.43 11.02 -4.98
N ASP A 86 15.76 12.10 -4.58
CA ASP A 86 15.39 12.26 -3.14
C ASP A 86 13.88 12.23 -2.81
N THR A 87 13.00 11.98 -3.78
CA THR A 87 11.55 12.21 -3.61
C THR A 87 10.68 10.95 -3.42
N LEU A 88 11.22 9.74 -3.60
CA LEU A 88 10.47 8.48 -3.49
C LEU A 88 10.30 8.02 -2.03
N SER A 89 11.34 8.24 -1.20
CA SER A 89 11.33 7.89 0.22
C SER A 89 10.23 8.66 0.97
N GLU A 90 10.11 9.97 0.70
CA GLU A 90 9.11 10.83 1.32
C GLU A 90 7.67 10.40 1.00
N LEU A 91 7.39 10.05 -0.27
CA LEU A 91 6.07 9.53 -0.67
C LEU A 91 5.73 8.22 0.03
N THR A 92 6.72 7.34 0.18
CA THR A 92 6.55 6.07 0.87
C THR A 92 6.22 6.30 2.34
N THR A 93 6.91 7.24 3.00
CA THR A 93 6.60 7.65 4.38
C THR A 93 5.20 8.26 4.49
N GLN A 94 4.78 9.12 3.55
CA GLN A 94 3.44 9.70 3.57
C GLN A 94 2.34 8.62 3.42
N LEU A 95 2.58 7.63 2.57
CA LEU A 95 1.69 6.48 2.40
C LEU A 95 1.58 5.64 3.68
N GLU A 96 2.68 5.41 4.38
CA GLU A 96 2.68 4.71 5.67
C GLU A 96 1.79 5.41 6.70
N HIS A 97 1.99 6.72 6.89
CA HIS A 97 1.16 7.51 7.79
C HIS A 97 -0.32 7.51 7.40
N TYR A 98 -0.61 7.54 6.09
CA TYR A 98 -1.97 7.43 5.58
C TYR A 98 -2.61 6.09 5.95
N ILE A 99 -1.92 4.98 5.69
CA ILE A 99 -2.40 3.61 6.02
C ILE A 99 -2.67 3.48 7.53
N GLU A 100 -1.75 3.94 8.37
CA GLU A 100 -1.92 3.91 9.82
C GLU A 100 -3.17 4.69 10.28
N ARG A 101 -3.41 5.86 9.69
CA ARG A 101 -4.59 6.68 9.99
C ARG A 101 -5.88 5.96 9.61
N ILE A 102 -5.92 5.31 8.45
CA ILE A 102 -7.08 4.51 8.01
C ILE A 102 -7.32 3.34 8.98
N MET A 103 -6.26 2.61 9.35
CA MET A 103 -6.39 1.49 10.30
C MET A 103 -6.94 1.92 11.66
N LYS A 104 -6.49 3.06 12.20
CA LYS A 104 -6.99 3.64 13.46
C LYS A 104 -8.46 4.05 13.36
N ASN A 105 -8.83 4.77 12.29
CA ASN A 105 -10.19 5.27 12.09
C ASN A 105 -11.23 4.16 11.93
N HIS A 106 -10.83 3.03 11.34
CA HIS A 106 -11.72 1.90 11.11
C HIS A 106 -11.62 0.80 12.18
N LYS A 107 -10.93 1.04 13.31
CA LYS A 107 -10.72 0.08 14.40
C LYS A 107 -10.28 -1.30 13.89
N LEU A 108 -9.48 -1.31 12.82
CA LEU A 108 -9.02 -2.57 12.24
C LEU A 108 -7.94 -3.13 13.18
N PRO A 109 -8.07 -4.39 13.66
CA PRO A 109 -7.04 -5.00 14.48
C PRO A 109 -5.71 -4.96 13.72
N HIS A 110 -4.60 -4.68 14.41
CA HIS A 110 -3.23 -4.69 13.87
C HIS A 110 -2.73 -6.10 13.46
N SER A 111 -3.64 -7.00 13.11
CA SER A 111 -3.36 -8.41 12.91
C SER A 111 -3.16 -8.71 11.43
N VAL A 112 -1.95 -8.44 10.93
CA VAL A 112 -1.40 -9.25 9.85
C VAL A 112 -0.53 -10.32 10.50
N THR A 113 -1.14 -11.25 11.20
CA THR A 113 -0.50 -12.55 11.40
C THR A 113 -0.55 -13.22 10.04
N PRO A 114 0.59 -13.51 9.38
CA PRO A 114 0.56 -14.50 8.32
C PRO A 114 0.13 -15.79 9.00
N SER A 115 -1.05 -16.31 8.65
CA SER A 115 -1.44 -17.67 9.03
C SER A 115 -0.53 -18.65 8.32
N ARG A 116 0.70 -18.80 8.83
CA ARG A 116 1.51 -19.99 8.66
C ARG A 116 1.05 -20.98 9.71
N SER A 117 0.18 -21.89 9.28
CA SER A 117 0.12 -23.25 9.82
C SER A 117 -0.23 -24.16 8.66
N VAL A 118 0.76 -24.36 7.78
CA VAL A 118 0.92 -25.64 7.10
C VAL A 118 1.76 -26.47 8.06
N GLN A 119 1.10 -27.29 8.86
CA GLN A 119 1.54 -28.60 9.36
C GLN A 119 0.45 -29.19 10.25
#